data_AF-A0A8X6WWC1-F1
#
_entry.id   AF-A0A8X6WWC1-F1
#
_cell.length_a   1.000
_cell.length_b   1.000
_cell.length_c   1.000
_cell.angle_alpha   90.00
_cell.angle_beta   90.00
_cell.angle_gamma   90.00
#
_symmetry.space_group_name_H-M   'P 1'
#
loop_
_entity.id
_entity.type
_entity.pdbx_description
1 polymer ?
#
loop_
_entity_poly.entity_id
_entity_poly.type
_entity_poly.pdbx_seq_one_letter_code
_entity_poly.pdbx_strand_id
1 'polypeptide(L)'
;MHNKYSEGKLFWCFYNRAKTDSKIPGSHRSIKIKLTVVAKIMSMYQLLTLNAIPLRCVSGKIQNANESLHNCTWRKCPKDVFESRTAVVSEINIGYVETLKLNNSGTVGTTLKITHRCDNQRLSQRKRRALEQNNKKREKNSQI
;
A
#
# COMPACT_ATOMS: atom_id res chain seq x y z
N MET A 1 7.95 -4.33 23.31
CA MET A 1 8.51 -4.58 21.95
C MET A 1 9.49 -5.76 21.87
N HIS A 2 10.05 -6.24 22.99
CA HIS A 2 11.02 -7.35 22.99
C HIS A 2 10.44 -8.72 22.64
N ASN A 3 9.16 -8.95 22.95
CA ASN A 3 8.48 -10.25 22.78
C ASN A 3 8.00 -10.52 21.34
N LYS A 4 8.22 -9.60 20.39
CA LYS A 4 7.81 -9.78 18.97
C LYS A 4 8.90 -10.41 18.10
N TYR A 5 10.08 -10.62 18.65
CA TYR A 5 11.22 -11.18 17.95
C TYR A 5 11.57 -12.52 18.57
N SER A 6 11.89 -13.50 17.73
CA SER A 6 12.30 -14.85 18.14
C SER A 6 13.50 -14.81 19.09
N GLU A 7 13.75 -15.89 19.83
CA GLU A 7 14.84 -15.97 20.81
C GLU A 7 16.08 -16.69 20.24
N GLY A 8 17.29 -16.25 20.61
CA GLY A 8 18.58 -16.90 20.28
C GLY A 8 19.77 -15.92 20.13
N LYS A 9 20.90 -16.38 19.55
CA LYS A 9 22.19 -15.66 19.58
C LYS A 9 22.39 -14.57 18.50
N LEU A 10 21.70 -14.63 17.37
CA LEU A 10 21.91 -13.71 16.22
C LEU A 10 20.94 -12.52 16.18
N PHE A 11 20.20 -12.25 17.26
CA PHE A 11 19.08 -11.32 17.22
C PHE A 11 19.55 -9.87 17.24
N TRP A 12 18.93 -9.04 16.40
CA TRP A 12 19.15 -7.59 16.33
C TRP A 12 18.75 -6.88 17.63
N CYS A 13 17.81 -7.45 18.38
CA CYS A 13 17.37 -6.92 19.67
C CYS A 13 18.41 -7.18 20.77
N PHE A 14 19.05 -6.10 21.26
CA PHE A 14 20.07 -6.18 22.31
C PHE A 14 19.54 -6.82 23.61
N TYR A 15 18.25 -6.61 23.94
CA TYR A 15 17.63 -7.14 25.15
C TYR A 15 17.54 -8.67 25.14
N ASN A 16 17.01 -9.24 24.04
CA ASN A 16 16.93 -10.69 23.88
C ASN A 16 18.33 -11.32 23.80
N ARG A 17 19.28 -10.64 23.16
CA ARG A 17 20.68 -11.11 23.10
C ARG A 17 21.34 -11.17 24.48
N ALA A 18 21.17 -10.13 25.31
CA ALA A 18 21.68 -10.12 26.68
C ALA A 18 21.03 -11.23 27.53
N LYS A 19 19.72 -11.44 27.38
CA LYS A 19 18.99 -12.54 28.03
C LYS A 19 19.56 -13.91 27.64
N THR A 20 19.87 -14.14 26.35
CA THR A 20 20.49 -15.40 25.87
C THR A 20 21.93 -15.58 26.37
N ASP A 21 22.69 -14.50 26.49
CA ASP A 21 24.07 -14.54 27.01
C ASP A 21 24.12 -14.50 28.56
N SER A 22 22.98 -14.63 29.24
CA SER A 22 22.83 -14.53 30.71
C SER A 22 23.41 -13.24 31.30
N LYS A 23 23.38 -12.14 30.54
CA LYS A 23 23.82 -10.80 30.96
C LYS A 23 22.63 -9.91 31.25
N ILE A 24 22.82 -8.94 32.16
CA ILE A 24 21.82 -7.91 32.42
C ILE A 24 21.73 -6.99 31.18
N PRO A 25 20.55 -6.83 30.56
CA PRO A 25 20.39 -5.96 29.41
C PRO A 25 20.62 -4.50 29.80
N GLY A 26 21.34 -3.76 28.95
CA GLY A 26 21.53 -2.32 29.12
C GLY A 26 20.22 -1.53 29.06
N SER A 27 20.21 -0.32 29.61
CA SER A 27 19.05 0.58 29.47
C SER A 27 18.94 1.10 28.04
N HIS A 28 17.72 1.16 27.49
CA HIS A 28 17.46 1.84 26.21
C HIS A 28 17.95 3.29 26.18
N ARG A 29 18.04 3.93 27.35
CA ARG A 29 18.51 5.31 27.50
C ARG A 29 20.03 5.45 27.35
N SER A 30 20.79 4.38 27.59
CA SER A 30 22.26 4.40 27.55
C SER A 30 22.84 3.78 26.28
N ILE A 31 22.01 3.26 25.38
CA ILE A 31 22.47 2.65 24.12
C ILE A 31 22.89 3.75 23.16
N LYS A 32 24.20 3.84 22.96
CA LYS A 32 24.80 4.70 21.94
C LYS A 32 24.94 3.90 20.64
N ILE A 33 24.35 4.41 19.57
CA ILE A 33 24.59 3.86 18.23
C ILE A 33 26.04 4.15 17.85
N LYS A 34 26.76 3.17 17.29
CA LYS A 34 28.13 3.37 16.82
C LYS A 34 28.16 4.47 15.76
N LEU A 35 29.12 5.38 15.85
CA LEU A 35 29.24 6.52 14.93
C LEU A 35 29.34 6.09 13.46
N THR A 36 29.96 4.95 13.18
CA THR A 36 30.06 4.36 11.83
C THR A 36 28.70 3.96 11.26
N VAL A 37 27.77 3.51 12.10
CA VAL A 37 26.39 3.18 11.71
C VAL A 37 25.59 4.46 11.50
N VAL A 38 25.75 5.45 12.39
CA VAL A 38 25.13 6.77 12.24
C VAL A 38 25.56 7.42 10.92
N ALA A 39 26.85 7.39 10.57
CA ALA A 39 27.35 7.95 9.32
C ALA A 39 26.68 7.33 8.08
N LYS A 40 26.48 6.00 8.06
CA LYS A 40 25.80 5.30 6.96
C LYS A 40 24.29 5.60 6.90
N ILE A 41 23.64 5.75 8.06
CA ILE A 41 22.22 6.11 8.11
C ILE A 41 22.02 7.57 7.74
N MET A 42 22.95 8.45 8.14
CA MET A 42 22.88 9.88 7.92
C MET A 42 22.89 10.22 6.43
N SER A 43 23.70 9.55 5.61
CA SER A 43 23.69 9.75 4.16
C SER A 43 22.33 9.41 3.53
N MET A 44 21.67 8.36 4.02
CA MET A 44 20.31 7.99 3.57
C MET A 44 19.28 9.00 4.07
N TYR A 45 19.40 9.47 5.30
CA TYR A 45 18.51 10.50 5.84
C TYR A 45 18.61 11.80 5.06
N GLN A 46 19.83 12.25 4.76
CA GLN A 46 20.09 13.43 3.93
C GLN A 46 19.52 13.27 2.51
N LEU A 47 19.67 12.09 1.90
CA LEU A 47 19.08 11.80 0.59
C LEU A 47 17.55 11.88 0.63
N LEU A 48 16.92 11.37 1.69
CA LEU A 48 15.46 11.39 1.87
C LEU A 48 14.92 12.79 2.16
N THR A 49 15.74 13.68 2.74
CA THR A 49 15.37 15.08 2.99
C THR A 49 15.71 16.02 1.84
N LEU A 50 16.42 15.56 0.79
CA LEU A 50 16.61 16.35 -0.42
C LEU A 50 15.25 16.67 -1.03
N ASN A 51 15.01 17.96 -1.31
CA ASN A 51 13.75 18.48 -1.87
C ASN A 51 13.28 17.73 -3.13
N ALA A 52 14.18 17.09 -3.88
CA ALA A 52 13.86 16.27 -5.03
C ALA A 52 12.96 15.06 -4.72
N ILE A 53 13.06 14.45 -3.53
CA ILE A 53 12.22 13.29 -3.15
C ILE A 53 10.83 13.76 -2.69
N PRO A 54 10.68 14.70 -1.74
CA PRO A 54 9.39 15.27 -1.38
C PRO A 54 8.68 15.88 -2.59
N LEU A 55 9.37 16.54 -3.52
CA LEU A 55 8.73 17.14 -4.71
C LEU A 55 8.09 16.10 -5.63
N ARG A 56 8.70 14.91 -5.77
CA ARG A 56 8.06 13.76 -6.45
C ARG A 56 6.82 13.28 -5.69
N CYS A 57 6.86 13.38 -4.37
CA CYS A 57 5.81 12.95 -3.46
C CYS A 57 4.64 13.92 -3.30
N VAL A 58 4.87 15.23 -3.48
CA VAL A 58 3.88 16.32 -3.35
C VAL A 58 2.74 16.18 -4.36
N SER A 59 2.99 15.54 -5.51
CA SER A 59 1.96 15.29 -6.52
C SER A 59 1.01 14.12 -6.19
N GLY A 60 1.18 13.45 -5.05
CA GLY A 60 0.42 12.25 -4.69
C GLY A 60 0.68 11.04 -5.58
N LYS A 61 1.70 11.10 -6.45
CA LYS A 61 2.12 10.03 -7.38
C LYS A 61 3.11 9.04 -6.77
N ILE A 62 3.19 8.98 -5.44
CA ILE A 62 3.90 7.90 -4.75
C ILE A 62 2.92 6.77 -4.62
N GLN A 63 3.05 5.85 -5.57
CA GLN A 63 2.97 4.42 -5.32
C GLN A 63 3.48 3.82 -6.60
N ASN A 64 4.42 2.88 -6.47
CA ASN A 64 4.71 1.93 -7.53
C ASN A 64 3.36 1.51 -8.16
N ALA A 65 3.23 1.57 -9.49
CA ALA A 65 1.95 1.22 -10.14
C ALA A 65 1.46 -0.17 -9.69
N ASN A 66 2.39 -1.08 -9.39
CA ASN A 66 2.08 -2.39 -8.83
C ASN A 66 1.59 -2.31 -7.37
N GLU A 67 2.11 -1.42 -6.54
CA GLU A 67 1.57 -1.18 -5.18
C GLU A 67 0.16 -0.60 -5.23
N SER A 68 -0.11 0.32 -6.17
CA SER A 68 -1.46 0.87 -6.33
C SER A 68 -2.46 -0.18 -6.82
N LEU A 69 -2.06 -1.07 -7.74
CA LEU A 69 -2.89 -2.16 -8.24
C LEU A 69 -3.13 -3.20 -7.16
N HIS A 70 -2.08 -3.68 -6.50
CA HIS A 70 -2.21 -4.65 -5.42
C HIS A 70 -3.00 -4.09 -4.24
N ASN A 71 -2.82 -2.82 -3.89
CA ASN A 71 -3.64 -2.19 -2.85
C ASN A 71 -5.12 -2.08 -3.27
N CYS A 72 -5.42 -1.73 -4.53
CA CYS A 72 -6.80 -1.75 -5.04
C CYS A 72 -7.40 -3.16 -5.03
N THR A 73 -6.61 -4.16 -5.43
CA THR A 73 -7.00 -5.57 -5.41
C THR A 73 -7.25 -6.05 -3.99
N TRP A 74 -6.35 -5.79 -3.03
CA TRP A 74 -6.45 -6.30 -1.67
C TRP A 74 -7.51 -5.58 -0.85
N ARG A 75 -7.80 -4.31 -1.17
CA ARG A 75 -8.93 -3.58 -0.59
C ARG A 75 -10.28 -4.17 -1.01
N LYS A 76 -10.35 -4.81 -2.18
CA LYS A 76 -11.56 -5.42 -2.73
C LYS A 76 -11.68 -6.90 -2.40
N CYS A 77 -10.57 -7.63 -2.49
CA CYS A 77 -10.44 -9.00 -2.08
C CYS A 77 -9.31 -9.11 -1.05
N PRO A 78 -9.64 -8.94 0.25
CA PRO A 78 -8.71 -9.21 1.33
C PRO A 78 -8.18 -10.65 1.21
N LYS A 79 -6.86 -10.81 1.33
CA LYS A 79 -6.17 -12.10 1.19
C LYS A 79 -6.68 -13.17 2.16
N ASP A 80 -7.19 -12.73 3.31
CA ASP A 80 -7.65 -13.61 4.38
C ASP A 80 -9.09 -14.14 4.16
N VAL A 81 -9.81 -13.61 3.15
CA VAL A 81 -11.24 -13.91 2.92
C VAL A 81 -11.48 -14.54 1.56
N PHE A 82 -10.71 -14.16 0.53
CA PHE A 82 -10.93 -14.63 -0.84
C PHE A 82 -9.71 -15.37 -1.37
N GLU A 83 -9.82 -16.69 -1.52
CA GLU A 83 -8.76 -17.55 -2.06
C GLU A 83 -8.78 -17.62 -3.60
N SER A 84 -9.87 -17.23 -4.26
CA SER A 84 -10.05 -17.44 -5.70
C SER A 84 -9.76 -16.19 -6.56
N ARG A 85 -8.95 -16.40 -7.61
CA ARG A 85 -8.56 -15.38 -8.61
C ARG A 85 -9.74 -14.82 -9.40
N THR A 86 -10.84 -15.56 -9.51
CA THR A 86 -11.99 -15.22 -10.36
C THR A 86 -12.83 -14.07 -9.79
N ALA A 87 -13.03 -14.03 -8.46
CA ALA A 87 -13.79 -12.97 -7.79
C ALA A 87 -13.14 -11.58 -7.94
N VAL A 88 -11.80 -11.54 -7.91
CA VAL A 88 -11.02 -10.30 -8.11
C VAL A 88 -11.23 -9.73 -9.51
N VAL A 89 -11.22 -10.60 -10.52
CA VAL A 89 -11.28 -10.18 -11.93
C VAL A 89 -12.68 -9.74 -12.33
N SER A 90 -13.73 -10.43 -11.85
CA SER A 90 -15.12 -10.08 -12.16
C SER A 90 -15.52 -8.72 -11.58
N GLU A 91 -15.17 -8.40 -10.35
CA GLU A 91 -15.54 -7.10 -9.76
C GLU A 91 -14.78 -5.92 -10.39
N ILE A 92 -13.50 -6.11 -10.68
CA ILE A 92 -12.65 -5.05 -11.25
C ILE A 92 -13.06 -4.77 -12.71
N ASN A 93 -13.27 -5.82 -13.51
CA ASN A 93 -13.59 -5.67 -14.93
C ASN A 93 -15.08 -5.43 -15.18
N ILE A 94 -15.94 -6.25 -14.62
CA ILE A 94 -17.36 -6.34 -15.00
C ILE A 94 -18.20 -5.36 -14.17
N GLY A 95 -17.90 -5.22 -12.88
CA GLY A 95 -18.60 -4.30 -11.97
C GLY A 95 -19.35 -5.00 -10.86
N TYR A 96 -19.82 -4.22 -9.91
CA TYR A 96 -20.39 -4.73 -8.66
C TYR A 96 -21.82 -5.26 -8.86
N VAL A 97 -22.61 -4.66 -9.77
CA VAL A 97 -23.96 -5.13 -10.10
C VAL A 97 -23.94 -6.50 -10.77
N GLU A 98 -23.06 -6.68 -11.76
CA GLU A 98 -23.00 -7.92 -12.52
C GLU A 98 -22.41 -9.07 -11.69
N THR A 99 -21.45 -8.77 -10.79
CA THR A 99 -20.90 -9.76 -9.86
C THR A 99 -21.96 -10.31 -8.91
N LEU A 100 -22.88 -9.47 -8.41
CA LEU A 100 -23.98 -9.95 -7.58
C LEU A 100 -24.95 -10.87 -8.33
N LYS A 101 -25.21 -10.61 -9.61
CA LYS A 101 -26.03 -11.49 -10.45
C LYS A 101 -25.38 -12.86 -10.62
N LEU A 102 -24.06 -12.89 -10.86
CA LEU A 102 -23.30 -14.14 -11.02
C LEU A 102 -23.27 -14.96 -9.72
N ASN A 103 -23.28 -14.30 -8.56
CA ASN A 103 -23.20 -14.96 -7.26
C ASN A 103 -24.56 -15.47 -6.74
N ASN A 104 -25.68 -15.29 -7.46
CA ASN A 104 -27.03 -15.73 -7.07
C ASN A 104 -27.44 -15.39 -5.63
N SER A 105 -26.83 -14.37 -5.03
CA SER A 105 -27.18 -13.91 -3.70
C SER A 105 -28.47 -13.11 -3.80
N GLY A 106 -29.58 -13.63 -3.27
CA GLY A 106 -30.87 -12.96 -3.26
C GLY A 106 -30.73 -11.50 -2.82
N THR A 107 -31.00 -10.57 -3.73
CA THR A 107 -30.66 -9.16 -3.54
C THR A 107 -31.71 -8.45 -2.70
N VAL A 108 -31.35 -8.10 -1.47
CA VAL A 108 -32.09 -7.13 -0.65
C VAL A 108 -32.02 -5.76 -1.34
N GLY A 109 -33.15 -5.06 -1.47
CA GLY A 109 -33.26 -3.81 -2.25
C GLY A 109 -32.27 -2.70 -1.87
N THR A 110 -31.82 -2.65 -0.61
CA THR A 110 -30.78 -1.73 -0.13
C THR A 110 -29.40 -2.07 -0.71
N THR A 111 -29.05 -3.35 -0.78
CA THR A 111 -27.81 -3.83 -1.39
C THR A 111 -27.77 -3.43 -2.86
N LEU A 112 -28.87 -3.63 -3.60
CA LEU A 112 -28.97 -3.27 -5.01
C LEU A 112 -28.73 -1.76 -5.24
N LYS A 113 -29.33 -0.88 -4.42
CA LYS A 113 -29.09 0.57 -4.51
C LYS A 113 -27.63 0.95 -4.28
N ILE A 114 -26.98 0.34 -3.28
CA ILE A 114 -25.55 0.55 -3.00
C ILE A 114 -24.72 0.10 -4.20
N THR A 115 -25.07 -1.02 -4.83
CA THR A 115 -24.32 -1.59 -5.95
C THR A 115 -24.33 -0.68 -7.18
N HIS A 116 -25.52 -0.20 -7.56
CA HIS A 116 -25.67 0.75 -8.66
C HIS A 116 -24.92 2.05 -8.40
N ARG A 117 -24.97 2.57 -7.17
CA ARG A 117 -24.22 3.77 -6.79
C ARG A 117 -22.70 3.57 -6.96
N CYS A 118 -22.17 2.44 -6.48
CA CYS A 118 -20.76 2.10 -6.62
C CYS A 118 -20.33 1.96 -8.09
N ASP A 119 -21.14 1.30 -8.93
CA ASP A 119 -20.84 1.17 -10.35
C ASP A 119 -20.90 2.50 -11.11
N ASN A 120 -21.88 3.35 -10.79
CA ASN A 120 -21.99 4.69 -11.38
C ASN A 120 -20.79 5.57 -11.01
N GLN A 121 -20.28 5.45 -9.77
CA GLN A 121 -19.04 6.11 -9.35
C GLN A 121 -17.83 5.58 -10.13
N ARG A 122 -17.72 4.25 -10.30
CA ARG A 122 -16.66 3.61 -11.09
C ARG A 122 -16.64 4.13 -12.53
N LEU A 123 -17.79 4.15 -13.19
CA LEU A 123 -17.93 4.63 -14.57
C LEU A 123 -17.60 6.12 -14.71
N SER A 124 -18.06 6.95 -13.77
CA SER A 124 -17.74 8.38 -13.73
C SER A 124 -16.23 8.64 -13.56
N GLN A 125 -15.56 7.89 -12.68
CA GLN A 125 -14.11 7.98 -12.51
C GLN A 125 -13.35 7.54 -13.76
N ARG A 126 -13.80 6.48 -14.45
CA ARG A 126 -13.21 6.05 -15.73
C ARG A 126 -13.29 7.15 -16.79
N LYS A 127 -14.46 7.78 -16.95
CA LYS A 127 -14.66 8.90 -17.89
C LYS A 127 -13.73 10.08 -17.57
N ARG A 128 -13.64 10.48 -16.29
CA ARG A 128 -12.75 11.56 -15.85
C ARG A 128 -11.27 11.27 -16.18
N ARG A 129 -10.79 10.07 -15.84
CA ARG A 129 -9.40 9.68 -16.13
C ARG A 129 -9.10 9.65 -17.63
N ALA A 130 -10.02 9.17 -18.45
CA ALA A 130 -9.88 9.18 -19.91
C ALA A 130 -9.80 10.61 -20.47
N LEU A 131 -10.63 11.52 -19.97
CA LEU A 131 -10.57 12.94 -20.33
C LEU A 131 -9.22 13.57 -19.95
N GLU A 132 -8.75 13.34 -18.73
CA GLU A 132 -7.44 13.82 -18.26
C GLU A 132 -6.29 13.29 -19.10
N GLN A 133 -6.34 12.03 -19.52
CA GLN A 133 -5.33 11.44 -20.41
C GLN A 133 -5.37 12.07 -21.81
N ASN A 134 -6.56 12.28 -22.35
CA ASN A 134 -6.73 12.94 -23.66
C ASN A 134 -6.24 14.39 -23.64
N ASN A 135 -6.53 15.13 -22.57
CA ASN A 135 -6.06 16.51 -22.40
C ASN A 135 -4.53 16.56 -22.33
N LYS A 136 -3.89 15.69 -21.53
CA LYS A 136 -2.43 15.58 -21.47
C LYS A 136 -1.79 15.20 -22.81
N LYS A 137 -2.46 14.37 -23.61
CA LYS A 137 -1.99 14.00 -24.96
C LYS A 137 -2.08 15.18 -25.92
N ARG A 138 -3.14 15.99 -25.83
CA ARG A 138 -3.31 17.22 -26.62
C ARG A 138 -2.25 18.26 -26.27
N GLU A 139 -2.02 18.52 -24.98
CA GLU A 139 -0.99 19.46 -24.51
C GLU A 139 0.41 19.08 -25.00
N LYS A 140 0.75 17.78 -24.98
CA LYS A 140 2.03 17.29 -25.54
C LYS A 140 2.15 17.49 -27.05
N ASN A 141 1.06 17.29 -27.80
CA ASN A 141 1.07 17.43 -29.25
C ASN A 141 1.07 18.90 -29.71
N SER A 142 0.72 19.86 -28.85
CA SER A 142 0.80 21.30 -29.15
C SER A 142 2.15 21.94 -28.82
N GLN A 143 3.10 21.17 -28.27
CA GLN A 143 4.46 21.61 -27.95
C GLN A 143 5.52 21.09 -28.94
N ILE A 144 5.08 20.49 -30.05
CA ILE A 144 5.87 20.03 -31.20
C ILE A 144 5.44 20.88 -32.39
#